data_AF-A0A820R5G2-F1
#
_entry.id   AF-A0A820R5G2-F1
#
_cell.length_a   1.000
_cell.length_b   1.000
_cell.length_c   1.000
_cell.angle_alpha   90.00
_cell.angle_beta   90.00
_cell.angle_gamma   90.00
#
_symmetry.space_group_name_H-M   'P 1'
#
loop_
_entity.id
_entity.type
_entity.pdbx_description
1 polymer ?
#
loop_
_entity_poly.entity_id
_entity_poly.type
_entity_poly.pdbx_seq_one_letter_code
_entity_poly.pdbx_strand_id
1 'polypeptide(L)'
;DMIFAIILTHGHLVSIARLKNYHLHPSDLYLLINLVNSSDAFKGVESWVPVCLPRFDPGGCLHAHISYLDDSCDICLVLMTVNPEHFQILSDFRQRIGD
;
A
#
# COMPACT_ATOMS: atom_id res chain seq x y z
N ASP A 1 1.25 12.89 5.88
CA ASP A 1 1.59 12.77 4.45
C ASP A 1 1.64 11.31 4.03
N MET A 2 1.49 11.05 2.74
CA MET A 2 1.76 9.74 2.14
C MET A 2 3.27 9.52 2.04
N ILE A 3 3.77 8.40 2.55
CA ILE A 3 5.21 8.11 2.62
C ILE A 3 5.67 7.12 1.54
N PHE A 4 4.78 6.22 1.12
CA PHE A 4 5.01 5.27 0.03
C PHE A 4 3.77 5.11 -0.83
N ALA A 5 3.99 4.93 -2.13
CA ALA A 5 3.01 4.41 -3.08
C ALA A 5 3.65 3.26 -3.86
N ILE A 6 3.02 2.09 -3.85
CA ILE A 6 3.57 0.86 -4.39
C ILE A 6 2.56 0.30 -5.39
N ILE A 7 3.04 -0.10 -6.57
CA ILE A 7 2.26 -0.84 -7.55
C ILE A 7 2.73 -2.29 -7.55
N LEU A 8 1.79 -3.19 -7.32
CA LEU A 8 1.97 -4.63 -7.43
C LEU A 8 1.11 -5.17 -8.57
N THR A 9 1.58 -6.21 -9.24
CA THR A 9 0.77 -7.00 -10.18
C THR A 9 1.10 -8.47 -10.04
N HIS A 10 0.09 -9.34 -9.99
CA HIS A 10 0.29 -10.79 -9.85
C HIS A 10 1.23 -11.16 -8.69
N GLY A 11 1.18 -10.40 -7.58
CA GLY A 11 2.07 -10.58 -6.43
C GLY A 11 3.52 -10.12 -6.62
N HIS A 12 3.84 -9.41 -7.71
CA HIS A 12 5.17 -8.90 -8.01
C HIS A 12 5.22 -7.37 -7.93
N LEU A 13 6.38 -6.84 -7.50
CA LEU A 13 6.63 -5.41 -7.50
C LEU A 13 6.81 -4.87 -8.92
N VAL A 14 6.03 -3.86 -9.28
CA VAL A 14 6.22 -3.10 -10.52
C VAL A 14 6.95 -1.79 -10.25
N SER A 15 6.49 -1.03 -9.25
CA SER A 15 7.05 0.30 -8.97
C SER A 15 6.87 0.71 -7.50
N ILE A 16 7.76 1.57 -7.03
CA ILE A 16 7.70 2.23 -5.72
C ILE A 16 8.01 3.71 -5.90
N ALA A 17 7.08 4.56 -5.47
CA ALA A 17 7.32 5.97 -5.19
C ALA A 17 7.41 6.19 -3.68
N ARG A 18 8.32 7.08 -3.26
CA ARG A 18 8.57 7.38 -1.85
C ARG A 18 9.08 8.80 -1.66
N LEU A 19 8.85 9.36 -0.48
CA LEU A 19 9.51 10.60 -0.07
C LEU A 19 11.01 10.35 0.14
N LYS A 20 11.87 11.33 -0.18
CA LYS A 20 13.34 11.16 -0.26
C LYS A 20 13.99 10.49 0.97
N ASN A 21 13.47 10.75 2.16
CA ASN A 21 14.06 10.27 3.42
C ASN A 21 13.44 8.96 3.92
N TYR A 22 12.51 8.37 3.16
CA TYR A 22 11.79 7.16 3.54
C TYR A 22 12.32 6.00 2.71
N HIS A 23 12.87 5.00 3.39
CA HIS A 23 13.46 3.81 2.76
C HIS A 23 12.70 2.56 3.20
N LEU A 24 12.17 1.81 2.25
CA LEU A 24 11.54 0.54 2.51
C LEU A 24 12.57 -0.59 2.34
N HIS A 25 12.80 -1.37 3.40
CA HIS A 25 13.69 -2.52 3.34
C HIS A 25 13.06 -3.65 2.51
N PRO A 26 13.83 -4.44 1.74
CA PRO A 26 13.28 -5.53 0.94
C PRO A 26 12.43 -6.53 1.75
N SER A 27 12.86 -6.88 2.97
CA SER A 27 12.08 -7.76 3.86
C SER A 27 10.71 -7.20 4.23
N ASP A 28 10.61 -5.89 4.48
CA ASP A 28 9.35 -5.23 4.80
C ASP A 28 8.44 -5.14 3.57
N LEU A 29 9.03 -4.96 2.38
CA LEU A 29 8.28 -5.05 1.14
C LEU A 29 7.69 -6.46 0.93
N TYR A 30 8.44 -7.53 1.21
CA TYR A 30 7.91 -8.88 1.12
C TYR A 30 6.74 -9.12 2.08
N LEU A 31 6.76 -8.52 3.28
CA LEU A 31 5.62 -8.58 4.19
C LEU A 31 4.37 -7.91 3.59
N LEU A 32 4.52 -6.76 2.94
CA LEU A 32 3.41 -6.08 2.26
C LEU A 32 2.85 -6.90 1.09
N ILE A 33 3.73 -7.45 0.26
CA ILE A 33 3.34 -8.32 -0.86
C ILE A 33 2.57 -9.54 -0.34
N ASN A 34 3.10 -10.20 0.70
CA ASN A 34 2.44 -11.35 1.32
C ASN A 34 1.09 -10.98 1.95
N LEU A 35 0.99 -9.80 2.57
CA LEU A 35 -0.28 -9.29 3.11
C LEU A 35 -1.32 -9.15 2.00
N VAL A 36 -1.00 -8.45 0.92
CA VAL A 36 -1.92 -8.24 -0.22
C VAL A 36 -2.34 -9.59 -0.84
N ASN A 37 -1.40 -10.53 -0.96
CA ASN A 37 -1.66 -11.85 -1.54
C ASN A 37 -2.33 -12.84 -0.57
N SER A 38 -2.48 -12.49 0.71
CA SER A 38 -3.01 -13.43 1.71
C SER A 38 -4.52 -13.68 1.59
N SER A 39 -5.25 -12.79 0.91
CA SER A 39 -6.70 -12.85 0.78
C SER A 39 -7.20 -12.11 -0.45
N ASP A 40 -8.08 -12.75 -1.23
CA ASP A 40 -8.78 -12.10 -2.35
C ASP A 40 -9.78 -11.03 -1.87
N ALA A 41 -10.04 -10.92 -0.57
CA ALA A 41 -10.89 -9.86 -0.02
C ALA A 41 -10.39 -8.45 -0.39
N PHE A 42 -9.08 -8.27 -0.59
CA PHE A 42 -8.50 -6.99 -1.01
C PHE A 42 -8.86 -6.59 -2.45
N LYS A 43 -9.27 -7.54 -3.31
CA LYS A 43 -9.57 -7.26 -4.73
C LYS A 43 -10.89 -6.54 -4.93
N GLY A 44 -11.90 -6.86 -4.14
CA GLY A 44 -13.26 -6.35 -4.33
C GLY A 44 -13.58 -5.04 -3.60
N VAL A 45 -12.69 -4.57 -2.71
CA VAL A 45 -12.95 -3.39 -1.88
C VAL A 45 -11.69 -2.58 -1.64
N GLU A 46 -11.89 -1.30 -1.41
CA GLU A 46 -10.88 -0.44 -0.81
C GLU A 46 -10.68 -0.81 0.66
N SER A 47 -9.45 -1.13 1.04
CA SER A 47 -9.12 -1.63 2.36
C SER A 47 -8.19 -0.67 3.09
N TRP A 48 -8.48 -0.45 4.38
CA TRP A 48 -7.65 0.33 5.28
C TRP A 48 -7.16 -0.56 6.42
N VAL A 49 -5.88 -0.90 6.41
CA VAL A 49 -5.30 -1.87 7.35
C VAL A 49 -4.10 -1.30 8.09
N PRO A 50 -3.99 -1.51 9.40
CA PRO A 50 -2.76 -1.23 10.13
C PRO A 50 -1.68 -2.25 9.73
N VAL A 51 -0.44 -1.79 9.54
CA VAL A 51 0.69 -2.62 9.15
C VAL A 51 1.91 -2.28 9.99
N CYS A 52 2.58 -3.32 10.50
CA CYS A 52 3.88 -3.20 11.16
C CYS A 52 4.99 -3.58 10.17
N LEU A 53 5.99 -2.71 10.03
CA LEU A 53 7.14 -2.91 9.16
C LEU A 53 8.42 -2.90 10.02
N PRO A 54 8.92 -4.08 10.45
CA PRO A 54 9.93 -4.18 11.50
C PRO A 54 11.27 -3.49 11.20
N ARG A 55 11.60 -3.28 9.93
CA ARG A 55 12.86 -2.62 9.54
C ARG A 55 12.68 -1.13 9.28
N PHE A 56 11.47 -0.71 8.91
CA PHE A 56 11.10 0.68 8.71
C PHE A 56 10.84 1.38 10.04
N ASP A 57 9.94 0.84 10.86
CA ASP A 57 9.62 1.36 12.18
C ASP A 57 9.15 0.21 13.10
N PRO A 58 10.07 -0.48 13.80
CA PRO A 58 9.72 -1.61 14.66
C PRO A 58 8.83 -1.25 15.87
N GLY A 59 8.71 0.03 16.23
CA GLY A 59 7.84 0.50 17.31
C GLY A 59 6.56 1.19 16.81
N GLY A 60 6.45 1.44 15.51
CA GLY A 60 5.37 2.20 14.91
C GLY A 60 4.29 1.34 14.25
N CYS A 61 3.16 1.98 14.00
CA CYS A 61 2.05 1.43 13.23
C CYS A 61 1.82 2.31 12.01
N LEU A 62 2.06 1.76 10.83
CA LEU A 62 1.68 2.40 9.57
C LEU A 62 0.24 2.02 9.25
N HIS A 63 -0.39 2.82 8.41
CA HIS A 63 -1.66 2.47 7.79
C HIS A 63 -1.45 2.32 6.29
N ALA A 64 -1.91 1.19 5.77
CA ALA A 64 -1.91 0.87 4.36
C ALA A 64 -3.33 0.98 3.82
N HIS A 65 -3.47 1.79 2.79
CA HIS A 65 -4.59 1.80 1.88
C HIS A 65 -4.28 0.83 0.75
N ILE A 66 -5.12 -0.19 0.57
CA ILE A 66 -4.96 -1.23 -0.43
C ILE A 66 -6.18 -1.21 -1.32
N SER A 67 -5.96 -1.10 -2.63
CA SER A 67 -7.04 -1.09 -3.62
C SER A 67 -6.54 -1.61 -4.96
N TYR A 68 -7.44 -2.18 -5.75
CA TYR A 68 -7.14 -2.55 -7.13
C TYR A 68 -7.60 -1.44 -8.07
N LEU A 69 -6.76 -1.12 -9.05
CA LEU A 69 -7.02 -0.06 -10.04
C LEU A 69 -7.88 -0.55 -11.20
N ASP A 70 -7.75 -1.84 -11.55
CA ASP A 70 -8.48 -2.46 -12.64
C ASP A 70 -8.71 -3.94 -12.30
N ASP A 71 -9.97 -4.36 -12.33
CA ASP A 71 -10.40 -5.74 -12.06
C ASP A 71 -9.92 -6.73 -13.14
N SER A 72 -9.60 -6.25 -14.34
CA SER A 72 -9.13 -7.06 -15.46
C SER A 72 -7.61 -7.30 -15.45
N CYS A 73 -6.83 -6.46 -14.77
CA CYS A 73 -5.37 -6.45 -14.89
C CYS A 73 -4.61 -6.80 -13.59
N ASP A 74 -5.30 -7.17 -12.50
CA ASP A 74 -4.70 -7.53 -11.20
C ASP A 74 -3.65 -6.51 -10.74
N ILE A 75 -3.94 -5.22 -10.92
CA ILE A 75 -3.06 -4.11 -10.56
C ILE A 75 -3.46 -3.60 -9.18
N CYS A 76 -2.65 -3.92 -8.18
CA CYS A 76 -2.86 -3.48 -6.80
C CYS A 76 -2.04 -2.22 -6.53
N LEU A 77 -2.71 -1.19 -6.02
CA LEU A 77 -2.12 0.02 -5.46
C LEU A 77 -2.09 -0.10 -3.93
N VAL A 78 -0.90 0.09 -3.35
CA VAL A 78 -0.71 0.19 -1.89
C VAL A 78 -0.15 1.57 -1.56
N LEU A 79 -0.93 2.37 -0.83
CA LEU A 79 -0.52 3.68 -0.33
C LEU A 79 -0.29 3.58 1.17
N MET A 80 0.80 4.15 1.69
CA MET A 80 1.12 4.08 3.12
C MET A 80 1.33 5.46 3.74
N THR A 81 0.90 5.58 4.99
CA THR A 81 1.01 6.78 5.83
C THR A 81 1.22 6.38 7.29
N VAL A 82 1.86 7.26 8.06
CA VAL A 82 1.96 7.11 9.53
C VAL A 82 0.76 7.73 10.26
N ASN A 83 -0.05 8.55 9.56
CA ASN A 83 -1.24 9.17 10.15
C ASN A 83 -2.51 8.32 9.89
N PRO A 84 -3.18 7.78 10.91
CA PRO A 84 -4.44 7.03 10.78
C PRO A 84 -5.60 7.85 10.21
N GLU A 85 -5.58 9.18 10.33
CA GLU A 85 -6.66 10.06 9.88
C GLU A 85 -6.65 10.32 8.36
N HIS A 86 -5.62 9.85 7.65
CA HIS A 86 -5.44 10.13 6.22
C HIS A 86 -6.18 9.18 5.28
N PHE A 87 -7.10 8.34 5.78
CA PHE A 87 -7.89 7.45 4.93
C PHE A 87 -8.55 8.19 3.76
N GLN A 88 -9.30 9.26 4.05
CA GLN A 88 -10.03 10.01 3.01
C GLN A 88 -9.09 10.62 1.97
N ILE A 89 -7.96 11.18 2.40
CA ILE A 89 -6.97 11.81 1.52
C ILE A 89 -6.40 10.77 0.53
N LEU A 90 -6.15 9.54 1.00
CA LEU A 90 -5.62 8.48 0.16
C LEU A 90 -6.68 7.85 -0.75
N SER A 91 -7.93 7.78 -0.29
CA SER A 91 -9.09 7.40 -1.11
C SER A 91 -9.28 8.36 -2.28
N ASP A 92 -9.29 9.67 -2.01
CA ASP A 92 -9.40 10.71 -3.04
C ASP A 92 -8.22 10.65 -4.03
N PHE A 93 -7.00 10.38 -3.54
CA PHE A 93 -5.84 10.20 -4.39
C PHE A 93 -5.97 8.98 -5.31
N ARG A 94 -6.44 7.85 -4.78
CA ARG A 94 -6.73 6.65 -5.58
C ARG A 94 -7.74 6.93 -6.69
N GLN A 95 -8.81 7.69 -6.41
CA GLN A 95 -9.83 8.00 -7.42
C GLN A 95 -9.23 8.74 -8.61
N ARG A 96 -8.33 9.70 -8.37
CA ARG A 96 -7.65 10.47 -9.42
C ARG A 96 -6.69 9.67 -10.31
N ILE A 97 -6.28 8.46 -9.90
CA ILE A 97 -5.39 7.61 -10.71
C ILE A 97 -6.17 6.80 -11.74
N GLY A 98 -7.46 6.53 -11.47
CA GLY A 98 -8.33 5.73 -12.34
C GLY A 98 -9.17 6.54 -13.34
N ASP A 99 -9.22 7.86 -13.18
CA ASP A 99 -9.77 8.82 -14.16
C ASP A 99 -8.73 9.15 -15.26
#